data_AF-A0A812ZG58-F1
#
_entry.id   AF-A0A812ZG58-F1
#
_cell.length_a   1.000
_cell.length_b   1.000
_cell.length_c   1.000
_cell.angle_alpha   90.00
_cell.angle_beta   90.00
_cell.angle_gamma   90.00
#
_symmetry.space_group_name_H-M   'P 1'
#
loop_
_entity.id
_entity.type
_entity.pdbx_description
1 polymer ?
#
loop_
_entity_poly.entity_id
_entity_poly.type
_entity_poly.pdbx_seq_one_letter_code
_entity_poly.pdbx_strand_id
1 'polypeptide(L)'
;NDVLDANGQEDSEEAEAEVSDASKARALFVVLRQLVSNTAWAVERSAIRAEAGEGEWKQRTPDLETPDYEVLYRDALNGYEVREYAPYAVVRTAGQGGEAANNRSFFMLADYIFGKKNERNEKMAMTTPVQMDKSTGTMSFIMPSKYWGESLSEAPLPAEDAGVSLQARPGERVAVSIFGGYAVGSLVARKTEELLASVAESE
;
A
#
# COMPACT_ATOMS: atom_id res chain seq x y z
N ASN A 1 -82.77 26.16 -23.59
CA ASN A 1 -81.91 25.85 -22.44
C ASN A 1 -80.49 25.82 -22.97
N ASP A 2 -79.76 26.94 -22.98
CA ASP A 2 -79.10 27.54 -21.80
C ASP A 2 -78.39 26.45 -20.98
N VAL A 3 -77.07 26.48 -20.80
CA VAL A 3 -76.31 27.54 -20.11
C VAL A 3 -74.82 27.51 -20.55
N LEU A 4 -74.22 28.70 -20.63
CA LEU A 4 -72.77 29.00 -20.72
C LEU A 4 -72.06 28.60 -19.42
N ASP A 5 -70.78 28.22 -19.47
CA ASP A 5 -69.80 28.77 -18.51
C ASP A 5 -68.36 28.64 -19.02
N ALA A 6 -67.61 29.70 -18.76
CA ALA A 6 -66.24 29.95 -19.17
C ALA A 6 -65.26 29.73 -18.00
N ASN A 7 -64.06 29.26 -18.32
CA ASN A 7 -62.74 29.46 -17.67
C ASN A 7 -61.82 28.37 -18.27
N GLY A 8 -60.69 28.62 -18.93
CA GLY A 8 -59.67 29.64 -18.69
C GLY A 8 -58.47 28.96 -18.04
N GLN A 9 -57.47 28.53 -18.81
CA GLN A 9 -56.04 28.61 -18.46
C GLN A 9 -55.14 28.12 -19.59
N GLU A 10 -54.14 28.96 -19.87
CA GLU A 10 -52.95 28.72 -20.68
C GLU A 10 -52.17 27.52 -20.10
N ASP A 11 -51.55 26.71 -20.96
CA ASP A 11 -50.18 26.28 -20.69
C ASP A 11 -49.48 25.90 -22.00
N SER A 12 -48.28 26.45 -22.10
CA SER A 12 -47.31 26.44 -23.18
C SER A 12 -46.64 25.07 -23.36
N GLU A 13 -46.30 24.80 -24.62
CA GLU A 13 -45.09 24.13 -25.11
C GLU A 13 -44.50 22.96 -24.30
N GLU A 14 -44.56 21.77 -24.89
CA GLU A 14 -43.42 20.84 -24.87
C GLU A 14 -43.37 20.12 -26.23
N ALA A 15 -42.67 20.74 -27.19
CA ALA A 15 -42.30 20.08 -28.44
C ALA A 15 -41.15 19.12 -28.13
N GLU A 16 -41.47 17.83 -27.98
CA GLU A 16 -40.48 16.76 -27.91
C GLU A 16 -39.67 16.73 -29.22
N ALA A 17 -38.49 17.35 -29.21
CA ALA A 17 -37.56 17.30 -30.32
C ALA A 17 -36.99 15.88 -30.44
N GLU A 18 -37.53 15.09 -31.37
CA GLU A 18 -36.94 13.79 -31.72
C GLU A 18 -35.51 13.99 -32.26
N VAL A 19 -34.54 13.71 -31.40
CA VAL A 19 -33.12 13.72 -31.75
C VAL A 19 -32.86 12.59 -32.75
N SER A 20 -32.51 12.96 -33.99
CA SER A 20 -32.27 11.99 -35.07
C SER A 20 -31.16 10.99 -34.73
N ASP A 21 -31.23 9.78 -35.28
CA ASP A 21 -30.25 8.71 -35.03
C ASP A 21 -28.80 9.13 -35.34
N ALA A 22 -28.60 10.05 -36.30
CA ALA A 22 -27.28 10.60 -36.60
C ALA A 22 -26.74 11.49 -35.45
N SER A 23 -27.62 12.20 -34.75
CA SER A 23 -27.29 13.02 -33.58
C SER A 23 -27.03 12.15 -32.35
N LYS A 24 -27.79 11.06 -32.17
CA LYS A 24 -27.53 10.05 -31.12
C LYS A 24 -26.20 9.33 -31.34
N ALA A 25 -25.90 8.95 -32.58
CA ALA A 25 -24.62 8.34 -32.96
C ALA A 25 -23.43 9.29 -32.75
N ARG A 26 -23.59 10.59 -33.06
CA ARG A 26 -22.55 11.60 -32.79
C ARG A 26 -22.36 11.86 -31.30
N ALA A 27 -23.44 11.93 -30.52
CA ALA A 27 -23.35 12.08 -29.06
C ALA A 27 -22.65 10.86 -28.43
N LEU A 28 -23.02 9.65 -28.84
CA LEU A 28 -22.37 8.42 -28.42
C LEU A 28 -20.89 8.40 -28.81
N PHE A 29 -20.54 8.86 -30.02
CA PHE A 29 -19.16 8.94 -30.48
C PHE A 29 -18.34 9.98 -29.70
N VAL A 30 -18.95 11.11 -29.29
CA VAL A 30 -18.30 12.11 -28.44
C VAL A 30 -18.10 11.59 -27.02
N VAL A 31 -19.09 10.90 -26.44
CA VAL A 31 -18.96 10.24 -25.13
C VAL A 31 -17.90 9.14 -25.18
N LEU A 32 -17.91 8.29 -26.22
CA LEU A 32 -16.88 7.27 -26.44
C LEU A 32 -15.51 7.90 -26.68
N ARG A 33 -15.39 9.02 -27.39
CA ARG A 33 -14.12 9.74 -27.58
C ARG A 33 -13.62 10.38 -26.28
N GLN A 34 -14.52 10.82 -25.39
CA GLN A 34 -14.14 11.28 -24.06
C GLN A 34 -13.75 10.10 -23.13
N LEU A 35 -14.36 8.93 -23.30
CA LEU A 35 -13.92 7.70 -22.65
C LEU A 35 -12.57 7.17 -23.20
N VAL A 36 -12.31 7.37 -24.50
CA VAL A 36 -11.05 7.01 -25.18
C VAL A 36 -9.96 8.06 -24.97
N SER A 37 -10.27 9.24 -24.43
CA SER A 37 -9.24 10.09 -23.84
C SER A 37 -8.61 9.30 -22.69
N ASN A 38 -7.28 9.42 -22.50
CA ASN A 38 -6.48 8.57 -21.59
C ASN A 38 -7.05 8.36 -20.17
N THR A 39 -8.06 9.14 -19.76
CA THR A 39 -8.74 9.06 -18.48
C THR A 39 -9.62 7.82 -18.33
N ALA A 40 -10.45 7.36 -19.28
CA ALA A 40 -11.35 6.23 -18.95
C ALA A 40 -10.69 4.87 -19.05
N TRP A 41 -9.72 4.67 -19.94
CA TRP A 41 -8.85 3.49 -19.90
C TRP A 41 -7.95 3.48 -18.65
N ALA A 42 -7.49 4.65 -18.20
CA ALA A 42 -6.78 4.78 -16.92
C ALA A 42 -7.70 4.52 -15.73
N VAL A 43 -8.95 4.98 -15.77
CA VAL A 43 -9.98 4.73 -14.75
C VAL A 43 -10.31 3.24 -14.69
N GLU A 44 -10.50 2.58 -15.84
CA GLU A 44 -10.78 1.14 -15.92
C GLU A 44 -9.57 0.29 -15.47
N ARG A 45 -8.35 0.68 -15.85
CA ARG A 45 -7.11 0.08 -15.30
C ARG A 45 -6.94 0.34 -13.80
N SER A 46 -7.31 1.52 -13.33
CA SER A 46 -7.26 1.87 -11.90
C SER A 46 -8.32 1.14 -11.11
N ALA A 47 -9.50 0.85 -11.68
CA ALA A 47 -10.53 0.02 -11.06
C ALA A 47 -10.07 -1.44 -10.95
N ILE A 48 -9.50 -2.01 -12.01
CA ILE A 48 -8.93 -3.36 -12.00
C ILE A 48 -7.74 -3.46 -11.03
N ARG A 49 -6.88 -2.43 -10.94
CA ARG A 49 -5.74 -2.38 -10.02
C ARG A 49 -6.14 -2.06 -8.57
N ALA A 50 -7.17 -1.24 -8.36
CA ALA A 50 -7.71 -0.92 -7.04
C ALA A 50 -8.35 -2.15 -6.39
N GLU A 51 -9.06 -2.98 -7.15
CA GLU A 51 -9.59 -4.25 -6.63
C GLU A 51 -8.48 -5.28 -6.33
N ALA A 52 -7.40 -5.28 -7.12
CA ALA A 52 -6.22 -6.12 -6.85
C ALA A 52 -5.36 -5.63 -5.66
N GLY A 53 -5.41 -4.32 -5.37
CA GLY A 53 -4.44 -3.63 -4.52
C GLY A 53 -4.50 -3.94 -3.03
N GLU A 54 -5.65 -4.36 -2.49
CA GLU A 54 -5.78 -4.72 -1.08
C GLU A 54 -5.99 -6.21 -0.83
N GLY A 55 -6.77 -6.87 -1.68
CA GLY A 55 -7.14 -8.28 -1.50
C GLY A 55 -6.08 -9.25 -2.00
N GLU A 56 -5.36 -8.93 -3.08
CA GLU A 56 -4.56 -9.93 -3.79
C GLU A 56 -3.21 -10.22 -3.12
N TRP A 57 -2.58 -9.23 -2.49
CA TRP A 57 -1.32 -9.44 -1.76
C TRP A 57 -1.54 -9.95 -0.33
N LYS A 58 -2.64 -9.56 0.33
CA LYS A 58 -3.05 -10.12 1.63
C LYS A 58 -3.27 -11.63 1.51
N GLN A 59 -3.84 -12.09 0.39
CA GLN A 59 -3.98 -13.53 0.08
C GLN A 59 -2.64 -14.27 -0.12
N ARG A 60 -1.54 -13.55 -0.42
CA ARG A 60 -0.20 -14.12 -0.62
C ARG A 60 0.67 -14.05 0.62
N THR A 61 0.24 -13.31 1.64
CA THR A 61 0.98 -13.16 2.89
C THR A 61 0.49 -14.24 3.85
N PRO A 62 1.37 -15.05 4.44
CA PRO A 62 0.97 -15.98 5.49
C PRO A 62 0.29 -15.22 6.63
N ASP A 63 -0.64 -15.88 7.32
CA ASP A 63 -1.34 -15.32 8.49
C ASP A 63 -0.36 -15.13 9.65
N LEU A 64 0.35 -14.01 9.60
CA LEU A 64 1.38 -13.59 10.53
C LEU A 64 1.10 -12.15 10.92
N GLU A 65 1.39 -11.85 12.18
CA GLU A 65 1.25 -10.51 12.73
C GLU A 65 2.03 -9.47 11.92
N THR A 66 1.42 -8.30 11.71
CA THR A 66 2.01 -7.14 11.05
C THR A 66 1.76 -5.90 11.91
N PRO A 67 2.63 -4.87 11.88
CA PRO A 67 2.37 -3.61 12.56
C PRO A 67 1.05 -3.00 12.12
N ASP A 68 0.33 -2.41 13.07
CA ASP A 68 -0.88 -1.67 12.81
C ASP A 68 -0.56 -0.40 12.02
N TYR A 69 -1.42 -0.10 11.04
CA TYR A 69 -1.33 1.13 10.25
C TYR A 69 -2.70 1.60 9.79
N GLU A 70 -2.82 2.91 9.61
CA GLU A 70 -3.94 3.56 8.93
C GLU A 70 -3.53 3.98 7.52
N VAL A 71 -4.42 3.81 6.54
CA VAL A 71 -4.19 4.30 5.18
C VAL A 71 -4.79 5.69 5.05
N LEU A 72 -3.93 6.70 4.94
CA LEU A 72 -4.33 8.11 4.88
C LEU A 72 -4.73 8.55 3.46
N TYR A 73 -4.11 7.95 2.45
CA TYR A 73 -4.31 8.32 1.05
C TYR A 73 -4.05 7.13 0.14
N ARG A 74 -4.80 7.04 -0.97
CA ARG A 74 -4.60 6.05 -2.02
C ARG A 74 -4.64 6.73 -3.38
N ASP A 75 -3.64 6.43 -4.19
CA ASP A 75 -3.62 6.77 -5.60
C ASP A 75 -3.70 5.49 -6.42
N ALA A 76 -4.90 5.16 -6.89
CA ALA A 76 -5.13 3.97 -7.70
C ALA A 76 -4.53 4.08 -9.11
N LEU A 77 -4.35 5.30 -9.63
CA LEU A 77 -3.77 5.54 -10.96
C LEU A 77 -2.27 5.22 -10.94
N ASN A 78 -1.57 5.75 -9.94
CA ASN A 78 -0.14 5.57 -9.78
C ASN A 78 0.23 4.30 -9.00
N GLY A 79 -0.73 3.67 -8.31
CA GLY A 79 -0.55 2.38 -7.65
C GLY A 79 0.26 2.45 -6.36
N TYR A 80 -0.01 3.46 -5.54
CA TYR A 80 0.60 3.58 -4.22
C TYR A 80 -0.42 4.09 -3.19
N GLU A 81 -0.06 3.93 -1.91
CA GLU A 81 -0.82 4.45 -0.79
C GLU A 81 0.10 5.05 0.27
N VAL A 82 -0.42 6.00 1.05
CA VAL A 82 0.29 6.57 2.20
C VAL A 82 -0.26 5.93 3.45
N ARG A 83 0.62 5.28 4.21
CA ARG A 83 0.32 4.62 5.48
C ARG A 83 0.91 5.42 6.63
N GLU A 84 0.18 5.50 7.73
CA GLU A 84 0.68 5.93 9.03
C GLU A 84 0.75 4.72 9.96
N TYR A 85 1.97 4.30 10.28
CA TYR A 85 2.23 3.18 11.17
C TYR A 85 2.18 3.63 12.62
N ALA A 86 1.49 2.85 13.46
CA ALA A 86 1.59 2.97 14.92
C ALA A 86 3.02 2.64 15.39
N PRO A 87 3.42 3.01 16.61
CA PRO A 87 4.71 2.60 17.16
C PRO A 87 4.88 1.07 17.18
N TYR A 88 6.07 0.59 16.82
CA TYR A 88 6.40 -0.83 16.81
C TYR A 88 7.88 -1.05 17.15
N ALA A 89 8.25 -2.30 17.41
CA ALA A 89 9.63 -2.68 17.72
C ALA A 89 10.21 -3.58 16.63
N VAL A 90 11.51 -3.43 16.38
CA VAL A 90 12.26 -4.26 15.44
C VAL A 90 13.54 -4.78 16.08
N VAL A 91 13.99 -5.93 15.60
CA VAL A 91 15.38 -6.37 15.73
C VAL A 91 16.05 -6.17 14.37
N ARG A 92 17.26 -5.59 14.37
CA ARG A 92 17.99 -5.20 13.15
C ARG A 92 19.43 -5.66 13.17
N THR A 93 20.01 -5.87 11.99
CA THR A 93 21.44 -6.14 11.85
C THR A 93 22.26 -4.85 11.88
N ALA A 94 23.59 -4.98 12.04
CA ALA A 94 24.50 -3.94 11.57
C ALA A 94 24.41 -3.86 10.04
N GLY A 95 24.43 -2.66 9.47
CA GLY A 95 24.34 -2.47 8.03
C GLY A 95 25.48 -3.19 7.30
N GLN A 96 25.14 -4.15 6.44
CA GLN A 96 26.11 -4.87 5.60
C GLN A 96 25.58 -4.91 4.16
N GLY A 97 26.30 -4.27 3.24
CA GLY A 97 25.87 -4.15 1.84
C GLY A 97 26.02 -5.45 1.04
N GLY A 98 25.16 -5.63 0.04
CA GLY A 98 25.24 -6.69 -0.97
C GLY A 98 24.30 -7.88 -0.76
N GLU A 99 23.97 -8.58 -1.85
CA GLU A 99 22.97 -9.66 -1.85
C GLU A 99 23.39 -10.87 -0.99
N ALA A 100 24.68 -11.21 -0.99
CA ALA A 100 25.23 -12.25 -0.11
C ALA A 100 25.16 -11.86 1.39
N ALA A 101 25.14 -10.55 1.69
CA ALA A 101 24.94 -10.08 3.05
C ALA A 101 23.49 -10.27 3.49
N ASN A 102 22.51 -10.19 2.58
CA ASN A 102 21.10 -10.35 2.90
C ASN A 102 20.77 -11.71 3.53
N ASN A 103 21.29 -12.81 2.97
CA ASN A 103 21.04 -14.15 3.53
C ASN A 103 21.65 -14.28 4.94
N ARG A 104 22.88 -13.79 5.14
CA ARG A 104 23.51 -13.82 6.48
C ARG A 104 22.72 -12.99 7.48
N SER A 105 22.31 -11.78 7.08
CA SER A 105 21.49 -10.90 7.91
C SER A 105 20.17 -11.55 8.30
N PHE A 106 19.49 -12.20 7.35
CA PHE A 106 18.27 -12.96 7.64
C PHE A 106 18.52 -14.05 8.68
N PHE A 107 19.58 -14.84 8.54
CA PHE A 107 19.89 -15.90 9.51
C PHE A 107 20.29 -15.37 10.89
N MET A 108 20.99 -14.23 10.98
CA MET A 108 21.28 -13.59 12.28
C MET A 108 19.99 -13.20 13.02
N LEU A 109 19.05 -12.58 12.30
CA LEU A 109 17.74 -12.21 12.86
C LEU A 109 16.91 -13.45 13.22
N ALA A 110 16.94 -14.49 12.37
CA ALA A 110 16.25 -15.74 12.64
C ALA A 110 16.82 -16.47 13.87
N ASP A 111 18.14 -16.51 14.03
CA ASP A 111 18.78 -17.12 15.20
C ASP A 111 18.41 -16.37 16.49
N TYR A 112 18.21 -15.05 16.44
CA TYR A 112 17.65 -14.29 17.55
C TYR A 112 16.18 -14.68 17.84
N ILE A 113 15.29 -14.63 16.84
CA ILE A 113 13.86 -14.92 17.01
C ILE A 113 13.61 -16.37 17.47
N PHE A 114 14.41 -17.33 17.01
CA PHE A 114 14.28 -18.74 17.38
C PHE A 114 15.01 -19.14 18.67
N GLY A 115 15.51 -18.17 19.44
CA GLY A 115 16.08 -18.43 20.77
C GLY A 115 17.50 -18.96 20.78
N LYS A 116 18.25 -18.89 19.67
CA LYS A 116 19.67 -19.34 19.65
C LYS A 116 20.63 -18.22 20.03
N LYS A 117 20.28 -16.97 19.71
CA LYS A 117 21.12 -15.78 19.89
C LYS A 117 20.43 -14.67 20.69
N ASN A 118 19.58 -15.05 21.64
CA ASN A 118 19.10 -14.16 22.68
C ASN A 118 19.40 -14.74 24.06
N GLU A 119 19.58 -13.90 25.07
CA GLU A 119 20.09 -14.28 26.40
C GLU A 119 19.16 -15.24 27.15
N ARG A 120 17.87 -15.26 26.81
CA ARG A 120 16.85 -16.07 27.49
C ARG A 120 16.58 -17.42 26.81
N ASN A 121 17.21 -17.68 25.67
CA ASN A 121 16.86 -18.77 24.75
C ASN A 121 15.36 -18.83 24.43
N GLU A 122 14.70 -17.67 24.42
CA GLU A 122 13.24 -17.56 24.25
C GLU A 122 12.91 -17.59 22.75
N LYS A 123 11.93 -18.42 22.39
CA LYS A 123 11.38 -18.42 21.02
C LYS A 123 10.29 -17.35 20.92
N MET A 124 10.42 -16.50 19.91
CA MET A 124 9.45 -15.47 19.56
C MET A 124 8.67 -15.88 18.31
N ALA A 125 7.44 -15.37 18.17
CA ALA A 125 6.67 -15.56 16.94
C ALA A 125 7.31 -14.79 15.78
N MET A 126 7.18 -15.34 14.57
CA MET A 126 7.52 -14.60 13.34
C MET A 126 6.41 -13.60 13.02
N THR A 127 6.80 -12.52 12.35
CA THR A 127 5.91 -11.43 11.93
C THR A 127 6.21 -11.09 10.46
N THR A 128 5.42 -10.19 9.90
CA THR A 128 5.63 -9.63 8.57
C THR A 128 5.50 -8.12 8.60
N PRO A 129 6.06 -7.41 7.60
CA PRO A 129 7.04 -7.88 6.61
C PRO A 129 8.47 -8.01 7.18
N VAL A 130 9.38 -8.55 6.38
CA VAL A 130 10.83 -8.34 6.57
C VAL A 130 11.21 -7.04 5.87
N GLN A 131 11.92 -6.17 6.58
CA GLN A 131 12.30 -4.85 6.09
C GLN A 131 13.79 -4.82 5.71
N MET A 132 14.09 -4.07 4.65
CA MET A 132 15.46 -3.82 4.20
C MET A 132 15.62 -2.35 3.86
N ASP A 133 16.53 -1.69 4.57
CA ASP A 133 16.94 -0.32 4.26
C ASP A 133 18.13 -0.35 3.30
N LYS A 134 17.88 0.06 2.06
CA LYS A 134 18.88 0.14 0.99
C LYS A 134 19.99 1.16 1.28
N SER A 135 19.67 2.25 2.00
CA SER A 135 20.62 3.33 2.27
C SER A 135 21.69 2.90 3.27
N THR A 136 21.29 2.13 4.29
CA THR A 136 22.20 1.64 5.32
C THR A 136 22.64 0.19 5.10
N GLY A 137 21.98 -0.56 4.22
CA GLY A 137 22.17 -2.00 4.07
C GLY A 137 21.71 -2.79 5.31
N THR A 138 20.79 -2.22 6.10
CA THR A 138 20.27 -2.84 7.31
C THR A 138 19.06 -3.71 6.98
N MET A 139 19.01 -4.91 7.55
CA MET A 139 17.79 -5.74 7.55
C MET A 139 17.16 -5.70 8.94
N SER A 140 15.83 -5.70 9.00
CA SER A 140 15.07 -5.76 10.24
C SER A 140 13.88 -6.73 10.16
N PHE A 141 13.64 -7.43 11.26
CA PHE A 141 12.39 -8.14 11.52
C PHE A 141 11.56 -7.36 12.51
N ILE A 142 10.26 -7.27 12.25
CA ILE A 142 9.31 -6.76 13.22
C ILE A 142 9.21 -7.74 14.39
N MET A 143 9.19 -7.23 15.61
CA MET A 143 8.97 -8.04 16.80
C MET A 143 7.46 -8.24 17.04
N PRO A 144 7.03 -9.29 17.75
CA PRO A 144 5.62 -9.45 18.12
C PRO A 144 5.06 -8.27 18.92
N SER A 145 3.75 -7.99 18.83
CA SER A 145 3.11 -6.81 19.47
C SER A 145 3.30 -6.71 20.97
N LYS A 146 3.51 -7.84 21.66
CA LYS A 146 3.87 -7.84 23.10
C LYS A 146 5.10 -7.00 23.42
N TYR A 147 5.92 -6.64 22.43
CA TYR A 147 7.13 -5.83 22.61
C TYR A 147 7.02 -4.41 22.02
N TRP A 148 5.86 -3.97 21.55
CA TRP A 148 5.68 -2.63 20.94
C TRP A 148 5.41 -1.51 21.96
N GLY A 149 5.55 -1.79 23.27
CA GLY A 149 5.40 -0.80 24.32
C GLY A 149 6.46 0.30 24.28
N GLU A 150 6.37 1.25 25.22
CA GLU A 150 7.30 2.39 25.31
C GLU A 150 8.76 1.97 25.55
N SER A 151 8.97 0.77 26.10
CA SER A 151 10.28 0.22 26.44
C SER A 151 10.48 -1.17 25.84
N LEU A 152 11.71 -1.46 25.41
CA LEU A 152 12.13 -2.76 24.91
C LEU A 152 12.59 -3.71 26.03
N SER A 153 12.45 -3.34 27.31
CA SER A 153 12.97 -4.10 28.45
C SER A 153 12.37 -5.51 28.58
N GLU A 154 11.17 -5.72 28.06
CA GLU A 154 10.52 -7.03 28.05
C GLU A 154 11.11 -7.97 27.00
N ALA A 155 11.70 -7.42 25.93
CA ALA A 155 12.32 -8.21 24.88
C ALA A 155 13.59 -8.93 25.38
N PRO A 156 13.82 -10.20 25.00
CA PRO A 156 15.09 -10.86 25.25
C PRO A 156 16.22 -10.04 24.64
N LEU A 157 17.25 -9.70 25.42
CA LEU A 157 18.41 -9.02 24.87
C LEU A 157 19.13 -9.97 23.89
N PRO A 158 19.66 -9.45 22.76
CA PRO A 158 20.54 -10.23 21.90
C PRO A 158 21.79 -10.67 22.66
N ALA A 159 22.30 -11.86 22.36
CA ALA A 159 23.60 -12.29 22.88
C ALA A 159 24.72 -11.34 22.38
N GLU A 160 25.82 -11.26 23.12
CA GLU A 160 26.95 -10.36 22.80
C GLU A 160 27.48 -10.56 21.36
N ASP A 161 27.48 -11.80 20.86
CA ASP A 161 27.95 -12.17 19.52
C ASP A 161 26.81 -12.31 18.48
N ALA A 162 25.59 -11.87 18.81
CA ALA A 162 24.42 -12.06 17.93
C ALA A 162 24.48 -11.23 16.64
N GLY A 163 25.23 -10.12 16.64
CA GLY A 163 25.34 -9.22 15.48
C GLY A 163 24.04 -8.45 15.16
N VAL A 164 23.12 -8.39 16.11
CA VAL A 164 21.82 -7.71 15.98
C VAL A 164 21.56 -6.80 17.19
N SER A 165 20.72 -5.78 17.00
CA SER A 165 20.29 -4.87 18.05
C SER A 165 18.79 -4.61 17.99
N LEU A 166 18.21 -4.25 19.13
CA LEU A 166 16.80 -3.89 19.22
C LEU A 166 16.62 -2.40 18.96
N GLN A 167 15.52 -2.03 18.30
CA GLN A 167 15.18 -0.64 18.01
C GLN A 167 13.67 -0.42 18.09
N ALA A 168 13.27 0.62 18.81
CA ALA A 168 11.90 1.13 18.79
C ALA A 168 11.71 2.04 17.57
N ARG A 169 10.56 1.91 16.92
CA ARG A 169 10.09 2.79 15.85
C ARG A 169 8.90 3.58 16.42
N PRO A 170 9.00 4.91 16.56
CA PRO A 170 7.96 5.73 17.21
C PRO A 170 6.70 5.90 16.36
N GLY A 171 6.51 5.09 15.32
CA GLY A 171 5.54 5.33 14.25
C GLY A 171 6.16 6.17 13.13
N GLU A 172 5.66 5.98 11.91
CA GLU A 172 6.15 6.68 10.74
C GLU A 172 5.08 6.75 9.65
N ARG A 173 5.13 7.83 8.87
CA ARG A 173 4.33 7.95 7.65
C ARG A 173 5.18 7.56 6.45
N VAL A 174 4.70 6.61 5.66
CA VAL A 174 5.41 6.07 4.50
C VAL A 174 4.50 5.92 3.30
N ALA A 175 5.02 6.22 2.11
CA ALA A 175 4.39 5.84 0.87
C ALA A 175 4.78 4.39 0.52
N VAL A 176 3.79 3.58 0.14
CA VAL A 176 3.96 2.16 -0.16
C VAL A 176 3.41 1.85 -1.54
N SER A 177 4.24 1.26 -2.39
CA SER A 177 3.80 0.62 -3.64
C SER A 177 4.10 -0.86 -3.58
N ILE A 178 3.07 -1.67 -3.85
CA ILE A 178 3.17 -3.13 -3.86
C ILE A 178 3.30 -3.59 -5.31
N PHE A 179 4.26 -4.47 -5.56
CA PHE A 179 4.49 -5.03 -6.89
C PHE A 179 4.84 -6.51 -6.80
N GLY A 180 4.48 -7.26 -7.84
CA GLY A 180 4.83 -8.68 -7.94
C GLY A 180 6.26 -8.92 -8.42
N GLY A 181 6.75 -10.13 -8.17
CA GLY A 181 8.09 -10.58 -8.55
C GLY A 181 9.06 -10.66 -7.36
N TYR A 182 10.27 -11.14 -7.61
CA TYR A 182 11.32 -11.20 -6.60
C TYR A 182 11.95 -9.82 -6.42
N ALA A 183 12.23 -9.45 -5.17
CA ALA A 183 12.85 -8.18 -4.78
C ALA A 183 14.35 -8.11 -5.16
N VAL A 184 14.66 -8.25 -6.44
CA VAL A 184 16.01 -8.09 -6.99
C VAL A 184 16.41 -6.63 -7.03
N GLY A 185 17.72 -6.36 -6.94
CA GLY A 185 18.27 -5.02 -6.79
C GLY A 185 17.75 -3.99 -7.80
N SER A 186 17.72 -4.37 -9.09
CA SER A 186 17.27 -3.53 -10.20
C SER A 186 15.76 -3.27 -10.21
N LEU A 187 14.95 -4.28 -9.91
CA LEU A 187 13.50 -4.13 -9.84
C LEU A 187 13.10 -3.18 -8.70
N VAL A 188 13.72 -3.37 -7.53
CA VAL A 188 13.48 -2.50 -6.36
C VAL A 188 13.88 -1.06 -6.69
N ALA A 189 15.06 -0.84 -7.28
CA ALA A 189 15.51 0.51 -7.65
C ALA A 189 14.51 1.21 -8.59
N ARG A 190 14.10 0.53 -9.67
CA ARG A 190 13.09 1.06 -10.60
C ARG A 190 11.77 1.40 -9.90
N LYS A 191 11.29 0.50 -9.03
CA LYS A 191 10.02 0.70 -8.30
C LYS A 191 10.10 1.83 -7.29
N THR A 192 11.26 2.04 -6.68
CA THR A 192 11.53 3.19 -5.81
C THR A 192 11.49 4.51 -6.60
N GLU A 193 12.13 4.57 -7.77
CA GLU A 193 12.09 5.77 -8.63
C GLU A 193 10.66 6.09 -9.10
N GLU A 194 9.91 5.07 -9.54
CA GLU A 194 8.49 5.22 -9.92
C GLU A 194 7.66 5.78 -8.76
N LEU A 195 7.82 5.23 -7.56
CA LEU A 195 7.09 5.69 -6.37
C LEU A 195 7.44 7.14 -6.00
N LEU A 196 8.73 7.49 -6.01
CA LEU A 196 9.17 8.85 -5.68
C LEU A 196 8.62 9.88 -6.67
N ALA A 197 8.61 9.55 -7.97
CA ALA A 197 8.02 10.42 -8.99
C ALA A 197 6.52 10.60 -8.76
N SER A 198 5.77 9.52 -8.50
CA SER A 198 4.33 9.58 -8.25
C SER A 198 3.95 10.37 -7.00
N VAL A 199 4.77 10.32 -5.95
CA VAL A 199 4.55 11.11 -4.73
C VAL A 199 4.81 12.60 -5.00
N ALA A 200 5.88 12.93 -5.72
CA ALA A 200 6.24 14.32 -6.02
C ALA A 200 5.23 15.03 -6.93
N GLU A 201 4.52 14.30 -7.81
CA GLU A 201 3.46 14.86 -8.66
C GLU A 201 2.15 15.13 -7.92
N SER A 202 2.00 14.62 -6.69
CA SER A 202 0.79 14.72 -5.88
C SER A 202 0.83 15.83 -4.81
N GLU A 203 1.98 16.50 -4.65
CA GLU A 203 2.15 17.73 -3.84
C GLU A 203 1.75 18.99 -4.63
#